data_AF-A0A3D4D1B8-F1
#
_entry.id   AF-A0A3D4D1B8-F1
#
_cell.length_a   1.000
_cell.length_b   1.000
_cell.length_c   1.000
_cell.angle_alpha   90.00
_cell.angle_beta   90.00
_cell.angle_gamma   90.00
#
_symmetry.space_group_name_H-M   'P 1'
#
loop_
_entity.id
_entity.type
_entity.pdbx_description
1 polymer ?
#
loop_
_entity_poly.entity_id
_entity_poly.type
_entity_poly.pdbx_seq_one_letter_code
_entity_poly.pdbx_strand_id
1 'polypeptide(L)'
;KSEIDRCQANWRKVVATAALHGVPLPCFSSALSYYDSYRSERLPANLLQGQRDFFGAHTYERVDRERGHTFHIDWPVSGRPQIQVKP
;
A
#
# COMPACT_ATOMS: atom_id res chain seq x y z
N LYS A 1 17.71 -18.93 -10.92
CA LYS A 1 17.51 -17.72 -10.10
C LYS A 1 17.41 -16.55 -11.06
N SER A 2 16.46 -15.64 -10.87
CA SER A 2 16.34 -14.47 -11.75
C SER A 2 17.53 -13.52 -11.54
N GLU A 3 17.81 -12.67 -12.53
CA GLU A 3 18.81 -11.60 -12.36
C GLU A 3 18.43 -10.65 -11.22
N ILE A 4 17.14 -10.45 -10.97
CA ILE A 4 16.64 -9.66 -9.85
C ILE A 4 17.03 -10.30 -8.51
N ASP A 5 16.87 -11.63 -8.36
CA ASP A 5 17.25 -12.32 -7.12
C ASP A 5 18.75 -12.19 -6.81
N ARG A 6 19.57 -12.17 -7.86
CA ARG A 6 21.03 -12.04 -7.75
C ARG A 6 21.45 -10.61 -7.36
N CYS A 7 20.76 -9.61 -7.89
CA CYS A 7 21.19 -8.22 -7.81
C CYS A 7 20.50 -7.40 -6.71
N GLN A 8 19.31 -7.79 -6.23
CA GLN A 8 18.49 -6.95 -5.33
C GLN A 8 19.20 -6.53 -4.03
N ALA A 9 20.09 -7.36 -3.49
CA ALA A 9 20.85 -7.02 -2.28
C ALA A 9 21.83 -5.86 -2.51
N ASN A 10 22.54 -5.86 -3.64
CA ASN A 10 23.46 -4.77 -3.99
C ASN A 10 22.70 -3.52 -4.42
N TRP A 11 21.56 -3.69 -5.09
CA TRP A 11 20.68 -2.58 -5.44
C TRP A 11 20.24 -1.79 -4.19
N ARG A 12 19.82 -2.49 -3.13
CA ARG A 12 19.46 -1.87 -1.83
C ARG A 12 20.63 -1.09 -1.23
N LYS A 13 21.85 -1.65 -1.26
CA LYS A 13 23.05 -0.96 -0.76
C LYS A 13 23.30 0.34 -1.51
N VAL A 14 23.21 0.33 -2.84
CA VAL A 14 23.38 1.54 -3.67
C VAL A 14 22.36 2.61 -3.31
N VAL A 15 21.07 2.23 -3.20
CA VAL A 15 20.00 3.18 -2.83
C VAL A 15 20.22 3.76 -1.43
N ALA A 16 20.57 2.94 -0.45
CA ALA A 16 20.82 3.39 0.93
C ALA A 16 22.05 4.31 1.02
N THR A 17 23.17 3.92 0.39
CA THR A 17 24.39 4.73 0.38
C THR A 17 24.17 6.09 -0.28
N ALA A 18 23.47 6.12 -1.41
CA ALA A 18 23.17 7.36 -2.10
C ALA A 18 22.30 8.30 -1.26
N ALA A 19 21.28 7.77 -0.58
CA ALA A 19 20.45 8.55 0.34
C ALA A 19 21.27 9.15 1.50
N LEU A 20 22.17 8.37 2.10
CA LEU A 20 23.03 8.84 3.20
C LEU A 20 24.03 9.93 2.76
N HIS A 21 24.43 9.94 1.50
CA HIS A 21 25.40 10.89 0.96
C HIS A 21 24.76 12.04 0.16
N GLY A 22 23.43 12.13 0.12
CA GLY A 22 22.71 13.16 -0.63
C GLY A 22 22.89 13.07 -2.15
N VAL A 23 23.17 11.88 -2.70
CA VAL A 23 23.30 11.66 -4.14
C VAL A 23 21.93 11.31 -4.73
N PRO A 24 21.38 12.11 -5.66
CA PRO A 24 20.05 11.87 -6.21
C PRO A 24 20.02 10.65 -7.14
N LEU A 25 19.23 9.64 -6.81
CA LEU A 25 19.02 8.43 -7.62
C LEU A 25 17.52 8.13 -7.85
N PRO A 26 16.78 9.00 -8.56
CA PRO A 26 15.33 8.88 -8.70
C PRO A 26 14.89 7.56 -9.35
N CYS A 27 15.56 7.14 -10.43
CA CYS A 27 15.19 5.91 -11.14
C CYS A 27 15.53 4.63 -10.34
N PHE A 28 16.67 4.58 -9.63
CA PHE A 28 17.05 3.41 -8.84
C PHE A 28 16.14 3.23 -7.63
N SER A 29 15.80 4.33 -6.95
CA SER A 29 14.93 4.30 -5.76
C SER A 29 13.46 4.00 -6.13
N SER A 30 12.96 4.57 -7.23
CA SER A 30 11.60 4.31 -7.70
C SER A 30 11.42 2.87 -8.20
N ALA A 31 12.37 2.35 -8.98
CA ALA A 31 12.31 0.97 -9.45
C ALA A 31 12.40 -0.03 -8.28
N LEU A 32 13.16 0.25 -7.21
CA LEU A 32 13.25 -0.63 -6.04
C LEU A 32 11.92 -0.61 -5.28
N SER A 33 11.36 0.58 -5.08
CA SER A 33 10.03 0.77 -4.47
C SER A 33 8.94 0.04 -5.26
N TYR A 34 8.98 0.10 -6.59
CA TYR A 34 8.04 -0.62 -7.45
C TYR A 34 8.21 -2.13 -7.31
N TYR A 35 9.43 -2.65 -7.39
CA TYR A 35 9.71 -4.08 -7.23
C TYR A 35 9.21 -4.61 -5.88
N ASP A 36 9.49 -3.89 -4.79
CA ASP A 36 9.03 -4.25 -3.45
C ASP A 36 7.51 -4.15 -3.31
N SER A 37 6.90 -3.14 -3.94
CA SER A 37 5.44 -3.00 -3.94
C SER A 37 4.76 -4.13 -4.69
N TYR A 38 5.28 -4.48 -5.87
CA TYR A 38 4.68 -5.48 -6.76
C TYR A 38 4.68 -6.88 -6.15
N ARG A 39 5.74 -7.26 -5.43
CA ARG A 39 5.83 -8.57 -4.78
C ARG A 39 5.18 -8.64 -3.40
N SER A 40 4.63 -7.53 -2.90
CA SER A 40 3.98 -7.48 -1.59
C SER A 40 2.51 -7.87 -1.72
N GLU A 41 2.12 -9.00 -1.11
CA GLU A 41 0.71 -9.43 -1.07
C GLU A 41 -0.20 -8.39 -0.40
N ARG A 42 0.31 -7.70 0.62
CA ARG A 42 -0.41 -6.67 1.37
C ARG A 42 0.38 -5.37 1.39
N LEU A 43 -0.20 -4.34 0.79
CA LEU A 43 0.29 -2.97 0.80
C LEU A 43 -0.48 -2.11 1.82
N PRO A 44 0.09 -0.99 2.27
CA PRO A 44 -0.58 -0.05 3.17
C PRO A 44 -1.78 0.69 2.54
N ALA A 45 -2.22 0.29 1.34
CA ALA A 45 -3.39 0.86 0.66
C ALA A 45 -4.70 0.66 1.44
N ASN A 46 -4.75 -0.29 2.39
CA ASN A 46 -5.87 -0.43 3.32
C ASN A 46 -6.07 0.80 4.21
N LEU A 47 -4.98 1.46 4.64
CA LEU A 47 -5.07 2.71 5.39
C LEU A 47 -5.61 3.83 4.51
N LEU A 48 -5.16 3.91 3.25
CA LEU A 48 -5.67 4.88 2.28
C LEU A 48 -7.18 4.69 2.04
N GLN A 49 -7.65 3.44 1.92
CA GLN A 49 -9.08 3.15 1.81
C GLN A 49 -9.84 3.58 3.07
N GLY A 50 -9.31 3.28 4.26
CA GLY A 50 -9.89 3.75 5.52
C GLY A 50 -9.96 5.28 5.63
N GLN A 51 -8.93 5.99 5.16
CA GLN A 51 -8.94 7.46 5.09
C GLN A 51 -10.03 7.96 4.15
N ARG A 52 -10.13 7.42 2.93
CA ARG A 52 -11.18 7.77 1.95
C ARG A 52 -12.58 7.55 2.51
N ASP A 53 -12.78 6.44 3.21
CA ASP A 53 -14.04 6.16 3.88
C ASP A 53 -14.32 7.16 5.01
N PHE A 54 -13.29 7.52 5.79
CA PHE A 54 -13.38 8.48 6.90
C PHE A 54 -13.84 9.88 6.46
N PHE A 55 -13.17 10.48 5.47
CA PHE A 55 -13.45 11.88 5.10
C PHE A 55 -14.53 12.03 4.03
N GLY A 56 -14.83 10.97 3.26
CA GLY A 56 -15.62 11.07 2.04
C GLY A 56 -16.67 9.98 1.85
N ALA A 57 -16.89 9.11 2.83
CA ALA A 57 -17.82 7.98 2.74
C ALA A 57 -17.65 7.15 1.45
N HIS A 58 -16.41 7.05 0.97
CA HIS A 58 -16.10 6.40 -0.30
C HIS A 58 -16.22 4.87 -0.26
N THR A 59 -16.49 4.29 0.92
CA THR A 59 -16.55 2.85 1.17
C THR A 59 -15.22 2.13 0.89
N TYR A 60 -15.13 0.87 1.27
CA TYR A 60 -13.99 0.00 0.97
C TYR A 60 -14.40 -1.48 0.92
N GLU A 61 -13.60 -2.32 0.29
CA GLU A 61 -13.79 -3.78 0.30
C GLU A 61 -12.99 -4.45 1.44
N ARG A 62 -13.49 -5.58 1.92
CA ARG A 62 -12.80 -6.41 2.91
C ARG A 62 -12.22 -7.66 2.26
N VAL A 63 -11.07 -8.11 2.78
CA VAL A 63 -10.37 -9.31 2.28
C VAL A 63 -11.03 -10.64 2.69
N ASP A 64 -11.90 -10.61 3.69
CA ASP A 64 -12.62 -11.77 4.24
C ASP A 64 -14.07 -11.87 3.73
N ARG A 65 -14.38 -11.14 2.67
CA ARG A 65 -15.70 -11.06 2.03
C ARG A 65 -15.55 -11.27 0.54
N GLU A 66 -16.62 -11.70 -0.10
CA GLU A 66 -16.66 -11.80 -1.56
C GLU A 66 -16.45 -10.41 -2.18
N ARG A 67 -15.65 -10.37 -3.25
CA ARG A 67 -15.35 -9.15 -4.00
C ARG A 67 -16.63 -8.52 -4.56
N GLY A 68 -16.67 -7.19 -4.63
CA GLY A 68 -17.85 -6.43 -5.06
C GLY A 68 -18.78 -6.03 -3.90
N HIS A 69 -18.57 -6.54 -2.68
CA HIS A 69 -19.22 -6.01 -1.49
C HIS A 69 -18.40 -4.87 -0.87
N THR A 70 -19.03 -3.72 -0.70
CA THR A 70 -18.41 -2.55 -0.07
C THR A 70 -18.98 -2.29 1.32
N PHE A 71 -18.15 -1.67 2.15
CA PHE A 71 -18.44 -1.38 3.55
C PHE A 71 -18.11 0.08 3.85
N HIS A 72 -18.91 0.69 4.71
CA HIS A 72 -18.67 2.01 5.28
C HIS A 72 -18.60 1.88 6.81
N ILE A 73 -17.64 2.53 7.44
CA ILE A 73 -17.66 2.73 8.90
C ILE A 73 -18.31 4.09 9.17
N ASP A 74 -19.29 4.13 10.07
CA ASP A 74 -19.80 5.40 10.60
C ASP A 74 -18.80 5.95 11.63
N TRP A 75 -17.80 6.67 11.13
CA TRP A 75 -16.65 7.14 11.92
C TRP A 75 -17.00 8.13 13.04
N PRO A 76 -17.96 9.05 12.86
CA PRO A 76 -18.39 9.96 13.92
C PRO A 76 -19.15 9.27 15.06
N VAL A 77 -19.84 8.16 14.78
CA VAL A 77 -20.63 7.44 15.79
C VAL A 77 -19.73 6.65 16.74
N SER A 78 -20.02 6.77 18.04
CA SER A 78 -19.33 5.98 19.08
C SER A 78 -19.49 4.48 18.80
N GLY A 79 -18.39 3.74 18.89
CA GLY A 79 -18.35 2.31 18.52
C GLY A 79 -18.14 2.04 17.03
N ARG A 80 -18.15 3.07 16.17
CA ARG A 80 -17.78 3.00 14.75
C ARG A 80 -18.44 1.83 14.01
N PRO A 81 -19.79 1.76 14.02
CA PRO A 81 -20.48 0.64 13.42
C PRO A 81 -20.14 0.54 11.93
N GLN A 82 -19.94 -0.69 11.45
CA GLN A 82 -19.67 -0.97 10.05
C GLN A 82 -20.96 -1.38 9.34
N ILE A 83 -21.27 -0.71 8.24
CA ILE A 83 -22.47 -0.90 7.43
C ILE A 83 -22.04 -1.50 6.09
N GLN A 84 -22.69 -2.58 5.65
CA GLN A 84 -22.53 -3.08 4.29
C GLN A 84 -23.39 -2.24 3.35
N VAL A 85 -22.77 -1.62 2.35
CA VAL A 85 -23.47 -0.83 1.33
C VAL A 85 -23.84 -1.80 0.20
N LYS A 86 -25.14 -1.91 -0.11
CA LYS A 86 -25.57 -2.69 -1.27
C LYS A 86 -25.08 -1.99 -2.55
N PRO A 87 -24.68 -2.75 -3.58
CA PRO A 87 -24.20 -2.18 -4.84
C PRO A 87 -25.24 -1.28 -5.52
#